data_AF-A0A809QQH9-F1
#
_entry.id   AF-A0A809QQH9-F1
#
_cell.length_a   1.000
_cell.length_b   1.000
_cell.length_c   1.000
_cell.angle_alpha   90.00
_cell.angle_beta   90.00
_cell.angle_gamma   90.00
#
_symmetry.space_group_name_H-M   'P 1'
#
loop_
_entity.id
_entity.type
_entity.pdbx_description
1 polymer ?
#
loop_
_entity_poly.entity_id
_entity_poly.type
_entity_poly.pdbx_seq_one_letter_code
_entity_poly.pdbx_strand_id
1 'polypeptide(L)'
;MKTTTGKMHLAVIAAVFVSSAAQAQLDATAEPGRPSYDPATAMCMRTDDVNDKTCRPYPDASSWPASCGQAVSQFLAKLDNNSKQALRKTKYAELKDHAVLWGMLVRNRFGLWRGNSALIASCVAMRPGSSAYPEDISWVIVEEGWKRLQ
;
A
#
# COMPACT_ATOMS: atom_id res chain seq x y z
N MET A 1 26.77 46.52 16.45
CA MET A 1 25.33 46.21 16.62
C MET A 1 24.90 45.44 15.37
N LYS A 2 24.73 44.11 15.43
CA LYS A 2 23.44 43.40 15.67
C LYS A 2 22.37 43.91 14.68
N THR A 3 21.81 43.13 13.74
CA THR A 3 21.22 41.78 13.90
C THR A 3 21.02 41.07 12.56
N THR A 4 21.19 39.76 12.58
CA THR A 4 20.76 38.75 11.60
C THR A 4 19.23 38.58 11.62
N THR A 5 18.60 38.40 10.46
CA THR A 5 17.23 37.84 10.30
C THR A 5 17.18 37.27 8.87
N GLY A 6 16.81 36.02 8.57
CA GLY A 6 16.02 35.03 9.27
C GLY A 6 15.02 34.46 8.25
N LYS A 7 15.21 33.18 7.90
CA LYS A 7 14.39 32.30 7.02
C LYS A 7 12.87 32.58 7.03
N MET A 8 12.21 32.27 5.91
CA MET A 8 11.13 31.28 5.88
C MET A 8 10.81 30.81 4.45
N HIS A 9 11.18 29.56 4.15
CA HIS A 9 10.64 28.81 3.03
C HIS A 9 9.18 28.47 3.35
N LEU A 10 8.25 28.98 2.55
CA LEU A 10 6.85 28.57 2.57
C LEU A 10 6.73 27.27 1.77
N ALA A 11 6.80 26.12 2.45
CA ALA A 11 6.43 24.84 1.85
C ALA A 11 4.90 24.81 1.74
N VAL A 12 4.40 24.93 0.51
CA VAL A 12 2.98 24.70 0.20
C VAL A 12 2.71 23.21 0.35
N ILE A 13 2.01 22.82 1.41
CA ILE A 13 1.45 21.48 1.56
C ILE A 13 0.29 21.40 0.58
N ALA A 14 0.52 20.79 -0.58
CA ALA A 14 -0.55 20.40 -1.48
C ALA A 14 -1.34 19.28 -0.81
N ALA A 15 -2.51 19.61 -0.25
CA ALA A 15 -3.50 18.61 0.10
C ALA A 15 -3.93 17.90 -1.19
N VAL A 16 -3.55 16.64 -1.34
CA VAL A 16 -4.03 15.79 -2.44
C VAL A 16 -5.49 15.47 -2.12
N PHE A 17 -6.40 16.29 -2.62
CA PHE A 17 -7.82 15.97 -2.63
C PHE A 17 -8.03 14.84 -3.64
N VAL A 18 -8.29 13.63 -3.12
CA VAL A 18 -8.82 12.54 -3.92
C VAL A 18 -10.18 13.01 -4.45
N SER A 19 -10.33 13.07 -5.77
CA SER A 19 -11.56 13.54 -6.40
C SER A 19 -12.75 12.64 -6.03
N SER A 20 -13.96 13.20 -5.95
CA SER A 20 -15.21 12.45 -5.69
C SER A 20 -15.38 11.22 -6.60
N ALA A 21 -14.89 11.27 -7.83
CA ALA A 21 -14.90 10.14 -8.76
C ALA A 21 -14.00 8.97 -8.32
N ALA A 22 -12.85 9.26 -7.71
CA ALA A 22 -11.97 8.23 -7.16
C ALA A 22 -12.56 7.62 -5.88
N GLN A 23 -13.29 8.39 -5.07
CA GLN A 23 -14.07 7.85 -3.95
C GLN A 23 -15.22 6.96 -4.41
N ALA A 24 -15.94 7.36 -5.46
CA ALA A 24 -17.03 6.55 -6.02
C ALA A 24 -16.54 5.20 -6.61
N GLN A 25 -15.33 5.16 -7.17
CA GLN A 25 -14.71 3.91 -7.64
C GLN A 25 -14.27 3.00 -6.47
N LEU A 26 -13.93 3.57 -5.31
CA LEU A 26 -13.64 2.81 -4.10
C LEU A 26 -14.92 2.12 -3.59
N ASP A 27 -16.04 2.84 -3.55
CA ASP A 27 -17.31 2.35 -3.01
C ASP A 27 -17.98 1.30 -3.92
N ALA A 28 -17.82 1.40 -5.24
CA ALA A 28 -18.43 0.50 -6.23
C ALA A 28 -17.83 -0.93 -6.26
N THR A 29 -16.75 -1.19 -5.54
CA THR A 29 -16.08 -2.51 -5.49
C THR A 29 -16.27 -3.26 -4.17
N ALA A 30 -17.10 -2.73 -3.26
CA ALA A 30 -17.37 -3.38 -1.99
C ALA A 30 -18.29 -4.61 -2.17
N GLU A 31 -17.71 -5.81 -2.04
CA GLU A 31 -18.49 -7.05 -2.01
C GLU A 31 -19.34 -7.17 -0.72
N PRO A 32 -20.59 -7.66 -0.80
CA PRO A 32 -21.44 -7.86 0.37
C PRO A 32 -20.78 -8.80 1.40
N GLY A 33 -20.60 -8.31 2.63
CA GLY A 33 -20.03 -9.09 3.75
C GLY A 33 -18.52 -8.91 3.97
N ARG A 34 -17.81 -8.16 3.11
CA ARG A 34 -16.41 -7.81 3.35
C ARG A 34 -16.33 -6.62 4.34
N PRO A 35 -15.51 -6.67 5.41
CA PRO A 35 -15.34 -5.53 6.31
C PRO A 35 -14.93 -4.28 5.53
N SER A 36 -15.62 -3.16 5.74
CA SER A 36 -15.29 -1.88 5.11
C SER A 36 -13.85 -1.48 5.47
N TYR A 37 -12.99 -1.34 4.45
CA TYR A 37 -11.66 -0.75 4.58
C TYR A 37 -11.71 0.68 4.04
N ASP A 38 -11.55 1.65 4.92
CA ASP A 38 -11.41 3.05 4.54
C ASP A 38 -9.92 3.45 4.57
N PRO A 39 -9.29 3.70 3.40
CA PRO A 39 -7.90 4.11 3.34
C PRO A 39 -7.64 5.48 4.00
N ALA A 40 -8.66 6.30 4.26
CA ALA A 40 -8.52 7.59 4.95
C ALA A 40 -8.42 7.46 6.47
N THR A 41 -8.92 6.37 7.07
CA THR A 41 -8.81 6.12 8.52
C THR A 41 -7.54 5.35 8.92
N ALA A 42 -6.86 4.77 7.95
CA ALA A 42 -5.61 4.08 8.17
C ALA A 42 -4.45 5.05 7.89
N MET A 43 -3.70 5.42 8.94
CA MET A 43 -2.36 6.04 8.95
C MET A 43 -1.93 6.34 10.40
N CYS A 44 -2.85 6.26 11.36
CA CYS A 44 -2.57 6.46 12.78
C CYS A 44 -2.48 5.11 13.49
N MET A 45 -1.37 4.86 14.19
CA MET A 45 -1.33 3.81 15.19
C MET A 45 -2.32 4.20 16.30
N ARG A 46 -3.44 3.47 16.43
CA ARG A 46 -4.28 3.62 17.63
C ARG A 46 -3.49 3.09 18.80
N THR A 47 -3.08 3.97 19.70
CA THR A 47 -2.69 3.56 21.04
C THR A 47 -3.93 3.01 21.75
N ASP A 48 -3.71 2.10 22.69
CA ASP A 48 -4.71 1.65 23.65
C ASP A 48 -5.24 2.79 24.54
N ASP A 49 -4.54 3.93 24.57
CA ASP A 49 -5.04 5.18 25.14
C ASP A 49 -6.13 5.78 24.24
N VAL A 50 -7.39 5.60 24.66
CA VAL A 50 -8.58 6.21 24.06
C VAL A 50 -8.56 7.74 24.05
N ASN A 51 -7.64 8.39 24.77
CA ASN A 51 -7.48 9.84 24.82
C ASN A 51 -6.28 10.37 24.02
N ASP A 52 -5.46 9.52 23.38
CA ASP A 52 -4.38 9.98 22.51
C ASP A 52 -4.97 10.56 21.21
N LYS A 53 -5.05 11.89 21.16
CA LYS A 53 -5.50 12.65 19.99
C LYS A 53 -4.42 12.78 18.92
N THR A 54 -3.23 12.23 19.13
CA THR A 54 -2.11 12.36 18.20
C THR A 54 -2.09 11.22 17.19
N CYS A 55 -2.23 11.55 15.91
CA CYS A 55 -2.00 10.58 14.83
C CYS A 55 -0.48 10.35 14.70
N ARG A 56 0.03 9.32 15.40
CA ARG A 56 1.43 8.90 15.23
C ARG A 56 1.54 7.93 14.05
N PRO A 57 2.43 8.20 13.07
CA PRO A 57 2.70 7.25 12.00
C PRO A 57 3.33 5.98 12.59
N TYR A 58 3.09 4.84 11.95
CA TYR A 58 3.75 3.59 12.35
C TYR A 58 5.28 3.73 12.27
N PRO A 59 6.05 3.11 13.20
CA PRO A 59 7.50 3.23 13.22
C PRO A 59 8.19 2.83 11.91
N ASP A 60 7.59 1.90 11.16
CA ASP A 60 8.09 1.40 9.88
C ASP A 60 7.49 2.11 8.65
N ALA A 61 6.60 3.10 8.84
CA ALA A 61 5.92 3.80 7.74
C ALA A 61 6.90 4.48 6.77
N SER A 62 8.05 4.96 7.27
CA SER A 62 9.11 5.54 6.46
C SER A 62 9.78 4.56 5.49
N SER A 63 9.62 3.25 5.73
CA SER A 63 10.19 2.18 4.90
C SER A 63 9.20 1.63 3.87
N TRP A 64 7.93 1.99 3.96
CA TRP A 64 6.91 1.47 3.07
C TRP A 64 7.09 2.02 1.64
N PRO A 65 6.84 1.21 0.61
CA PRO A 65 6.87 1.69 -0.76
C PRO A 65 5.68 2.62 -1.01
N ALA A 66 5.90 3.72 -1.74
CA ALA A 66 4.86 4.70 -2.05
C ALA A 66 4.18 4.44 -3.41
N SER A 67 4.70 3.48 -4.20
CA SER A 67 4.14 3.12 -5.51
C SER A 67 4.14 1.62 -5.73
N CYS A 68 3.23 1.16 -6.61
CA CYS A 68 3.11 -0.26 -6.93
C CYS A 68 4.41 -0.82 -7.53
N GLY A 69 5.07 -0.06 -8.42
CA GLY A 69 6.34 -0.47 -9.00
C GLY A 69 7.47 -0.63 -7.97
N GLN A 70 7.54 0.26 -6.97
CA GLN A 70 8.47 0.12 -5.84
C GLN A 70 8.12 -1.11 -4.99
N ALA A 71 6.84 -1.33 -4.69
CA ALA A 71 6.40 -2.48 -3.92
C ALA A 71 6.76 -3.81 -4.58
N VAL A 72 6.56 -3.93 -5.90
CA VAL A 72 6.97 -5.13 -6.67
C VAL A 72 8.48 -5.34 -6.59
N SER A 73 9.26 -4.27 -6.73
CA SER A 73 10.73 -4.35 -6.68
C SER A 73 11.22 -4.75 -5.28
N GLN A 74 10.64 -4.19 -4.22
CA GLN A 74 10.94 -4.58 -2.84
C GLN A 74 10.49 -6.01 -2.53
N PHE A 75 9.32 -6.43 -3.01
CA PHE A 75 8.83 -7.79 -2.87
C PHE A 75 9.83 -8.80 -3.45
N LEU A 76 10.22 -8.61 -4.72
CA LEU A 76 11.20 -9.47 -5.38
C LEU A 76 12.57 -9.41 -4.71
N ALA A 77 13.03 -8.24 -4.26
CA ALA A 77 14.31 -8.11 -3.56
C ALA A 77 14.37 -8.90 -2.23
N LYS A 78 13.21 -9.17 -1.62
CA LYS A 78 13.12 -9.89 -0.34
C LYS A 78 12.91 -11.39 -0.49
N LEU A 79 12.51 -11.86 -1.66
CA LEU A 79 12.50 -13.29 -1.96
C LEU A 79 13.93 -13.79 -2.12
N ASP A 80 14.23 -14.92 -1.47
CA ASP A 80 15.45 -15.67 -1.75
C ASP A 80 15.37 -16.34 -3.14
N ASN A 81 16.49 -16.90 -3.60
CA ASN A 81 16.56 -17.51 -4.92
C ASN A 81 15.59 -18.68 -5.08
N ASN A 82 15.38 -19.46 -4.02
CA ASN A 82 14.45 -20.60 -4.04
C ASN A 82 13.01 -20.13 -4.20
N SER A 83 12.60 -19.10 -3.46
CA SER A 83 11.26 -18.50 -3.54
C SER A 83 11.04 -17.82 -4.89
N LYS A 84 12.04 -17.13 -5.44
CA LYS A 84 11.97 -16.59 -6.81
C LYS A 84 11.82 -17.70 -7.85
N GLN A 85 12.55 -18.80 -7.71
CA GLN A 85 12.45 -19.93 -8.61
C GLN A 85 11.09 -20.63 -8.49
N ALA A 86 10.57 -20.78 -7.27
CA ALA A 86 9.22 -21.30 -7.03
C ALA A 86 8.18 -20.41 -7.70
N LEU A 87 8.21 -19.10 -7.43
CA LEU A 87 7.33 -18.11 -8.05
C LEU A 87 7.42 -18.14 -9.58
N ARG A 88 8.63 -18.21 -10.15
CA ARG A 88 8.84 -18.32 -11.61
C ARG A 88 8.18 -19.57 -12.20
N LYS A 89 8.23 -20.71 -11.50
CA LYS A 89 7.67 -21.99 -11.97
C LYS A 89 6.15 -22.11 -11.78
N THR A 90 5.57 -21.31 -10.89
CA THR A 90 4.12 -21.30 -10.64
C THR A 90 3.37 -20.90 -11.92
N LYS A 91 2.38 -21.70 -12.32
CA LYS A 91 1.48 -21.33 -13.42
C LYS A 91 0.51 -20.26 -12.93
N TYR A 92 0.03 -19.41 -13.84
CA TYR A 92 -0.94 -18.37 -13.49
C TYR A 92 -2.17 -18.91 -12.74
N ALA A 93 -2.70 -20.07 -13.15
CA ALA A 93 -3.85 -20.70 -12.50
C ALA A 93 -3.60 -21.11 -11.04
N GLU A 94 -2.34 -21.44 -10.71
CA GLU A 94 -1.90 -21.87 -9.38
C GLU A 94 -1.45 -20.67 -8.54
N LEU A 95 -1.27 -19.50 -9.16
CA LEU A 95 -0.74 -18.31 -8.49
C LEU A 95 -1.64 -17.83 -7.35
N LYS A 96 -2.96 -18.03 -7.45
CA LYS A 96 -3.93 -17.67 -6.39
C LYS A 96 -3.65 -18.38 -5.07
N ASP A 97 -3.29 -19.65 -5.12
CA ASP A 97 -3.02 -20.45 -3.92
C ASP A 97 -1.72 -20.01 -3.22
N HIS A 98 -0.70 -19.67 -4.01
CA HIS A 98 0.56 -19.13 -3.48
C HIS A 98 0.44 -17.65 -3.05
N ALA A 99 -0.46 -16.89 -3.65
CA ALA A 99 -0.70 -15.48 -3.32
C ALA A 99 -1.33 -15.30 -1.94
N VAL A 100 -1.86 -16.34 -1.30
CA VAL A 100 -2.29 -16.25 0.10
C VAL A 100 -1.09 -15.96 1.01
N LEU A 101 -0.04 -16.77 0.91
CA LEU A 101 1.18 -16.63 1.73
C LEU A 101 1.95 -15.36 1.38
N TRP A 102 2.22 -15.12 0.10
CA TRP A 102 2.97 -13.93 -0.32
C TRP A 102 2.15 -12.65 -0.16
N GLY A 103 0.85 -12.71 -0.40
CA GLY A 103 -0.06 -11.60 -0.15
C GLY A 103 -0.07 -11.21 1.33
N MET A 104 -0.03 -12.17 2.25
CA MET A 104 0.07 -11.87 3.68
C MET A 104 1.37 -11.12 4.00
N LEU A 105 2.50 -11.55 3.44
CA LEU A 105 3.78 -10.85 3.60
C LEU A 105 3.71 -9.41 3.08
N VAL A 106 3.14 -9.22 1.89
CA VAL A 106 2.96 -7.91 1.25
C VAL A 106 2.07 -7.00 2.10
N ARG A 107 0.90 -7.48 2.54
CA ARG A 107 -0.05 -6.70 3.35
C ARG A 107 0.57 -6.20 4.66
N ASN A 108 1.28 -7.09 5.35
CA ASN A 108 1.91 -6.76 6.63
C ASN A 108 3.10 -5.82 6.44
N ARG A 109 3.99 -6.10 5.47
CA ARG A 109 5.22 -5.34 5.30
C ARG A 109 5.01 -3.96 4.71
N PHE A 110 4.08 -3.80 3.79
CA PHE A 110 3.87 -2.53 3.10
C PHE A 110 2.77 -1.68 3.72
N GLY A 111 2.25 -2.09 4.88
CA GLY A 111 1.27 -1.30 5.63
C GLY A 111 -0.07 -1.17 4.93
N LEU A 112 -0.50 -2.17 4.15
CA LEU A 112 -1.78 -2.10 3.43
C LEU A 112 -2.96 -1.97 4.39
N TRP A 113 -3.00 -2.78 5.46
CA TRP A 113 -3.99 -2.63 6.54
C TRP A 113 -3.76 -1.41 7.44
N ARG A 114 -2.61 -0.76 7.33
CA ARG A 114 -2.13 0.28 8.22
C ARG A 114 -2.11 1.67 7.58
N GLY A 115 -2.61 1.78 6.35
CA GLY A 115 -2.87 3.09 5.75
C GLY A 115 -1.89 3.56 4.71
N ASN A 116 -1.19 2.65 4.04
CA ASN A 116 -0.37 3.04 2.91
C ASN A 116 -1.23 3.40 1.68
N SER A 117 -1.98 4.48 1.79
CA SER A 117 -2.91 4.99 0.78
C SER A 117 -2.19 5.36 -0.53
N ALA A 118 -0.95 5.85 -0.44
CA ALA A 118 -0.11 6.15 -1.60
C ALA A 118 0.15 4.88 -2.46
N LEU A 119 0.55 3.78 -1.81
CA LEU A 119 0.73 2.50 -2.49
C LEU A 119 -0.58 1.98 -3.09
N ILE A 120 -1.65 2.00 -2.31
CA ILE A 120 -2.97 1.52 -2.73
C ILE A 120 -3.43 2.27 -3.98
N ALA A 121 -3.43 3.60 -3.95
CA ALA A 121 -3.80 4.44 -5.08
C ALA A 121 -2.92 4.15 -6.31
N SER A 122 -1.61 4.00 -6.10
CA SER A 122 -0.69 3.66 -7.18
C SER A 122 -0.99 2.29 -7.81
N CYS A 123 -1.34 1.28 -7.03
CA CYS A 123 -1.68 -0.04 -7.56
C CYS A 123 -3.04 -0.07 -8.25
N VAL A 124 -4.06 0.63 -7.73
CA VAL A 124 -5.36 0.79 -8.42
C VAL A 124 -5.17 1.47 -9.78
N ALA A 125 -4.36 2.53 -9.84
CA ALA A 125 -4.05 3.23 -11.08
C ALA A 125 -3.28 2.33 -12.09
N MET A 126 -2.39 1.47 -11.59
CA MET A 126 -1.64 0.53 -12.42
C MET A 126 -2.52 -0.57 -13.03
N ARG A 127 -3.55 -1.03 -12.31
CA ARG A 127 -4.46 -2.08 -12.78
C ARG A 127 -5.92 -1.63 -12.65
N PRO A 128 -6.44 -0.94 -13.68
CA PRO A 128 -7.85 -0.54 -13.75
C PRO A 128 -8.77 -1.75 -13.52
N GLY A 129 -9.78 -1.57 -12.67
CA GLY A 129 -10.72 -2.63 -12.27
C GLY A 129 -10.32 -3.40 -10.99
N SER A 130 -9.15 -3.12 -10.40
CA SER A 130 -8.83 -3.60 -9.06
C SER A 130 -9.52 -2.75 -8.01
N SER A 131 -10.00 -3.37 -6.93
CA SER A 131 -10.44 -2.62 -5.74
C SER A 131 -9.23 -2.07 -4.98
N ALA A 132 -9.48 -1.12 -4.07
CA ALA A 132 -8.46 -0.65 -3.13
C ALA A 132 -8.30 -1.54 -1.89
N TYR A 133 -8.99 -2.67 -1.85
CA TYR A 133 -8.95 -3.56 -0.70
C TYR A 133 -7.54 -4.17 -0.55
N PRO A 134 -6.95 -4.21 0.67
CA PRO A 134 -5.58 -4.68 0.88
C PRO A 134 -5.24 -6.04 0.26
N GLU A 135 -6.15 -7.00 0.26
CA GLU A 135 -5.97 -8.30 -0.41
C GLU A 135 -5.83 -8.14 -1.92
N ASP A 136 -6.70 -7.35 -2.54
CA ASP A 136 -6.72 -7.16 -3.98
C ASP A 136 -5.46 -6.41 -4.42
N ILE A 137 -5.03 -5.41 -3.64
CA ILE A 137 -3.75 -4.71 -3.85
C ILE A 137 -2.55 -5.65 -3.67
N SER A 138 -2.59 -6.52 -2.68
CA SER A 138 -1.52 -7.50 -2.50
C SER A 138 -1.46 -8.52 -3.65
N TRP A 139 -2.61 -8.89 -4.21
CA TRP A 139 -2.69 -9.70 -5.42
C TRP A 139 -2.04 -8.99 -6.61
N VAL A 140 -2.33 -7.70 -6.84
CA VAL A 140 -1.67 -6.91 -7.90
C VAL A 140 -0.15 -6.97 -7.75
N ILE A 141 0.39 -6.73 -6.55
CA ILE A 141 1.83 -6.72 -6.32
C ILE A 141 2.46 -8.11 -6.57
N VAL A 142 1.83 -9.17 -6.08
CA VAL A 142 2.34 -10.55 -6.26
C VAL A 142 2.29 -10.96 -7.74
N GLU A 143 1.19 -10.66 -8.43
CA GLU A 143 1.04 -10.99 -9.86
C GLU A 143 2.03 -10.21 -10.73
N GLU A 144 2.24 -8.92 -10.47
CA GLU A 144 3.25 -8.14 -11.18
C GLU A 144 4.68 -8.63 -10.89
N GLY A 145 4.95 -9.06 -9.64
CA GLY A 145 6.21 -9.71 -9.29
C GLY A 145 6.41 -11.01 -10.06
N TRP A 146 5.38 -11.84 -10.15
CA TRP A 146 5.36 -13.07 -10.93
C TRP A 146 5.65 -12.81 -12.42
N LYS A 147 4.96 -11.83 -13.03
CA LYS A 147 5.15 -11.44 -14.44
C LYS A 147 6.60 -11.05 -14.74
N ARG A 148 7.25 -10.32 -13.84
CA ARG A 148 8.66 -9.89 -14.00
C ARG A 148 9.67 -11.04 -13.92
N LEU A 149 9.27 -12.18 -13.36
CA LEU A 149 10.14 -13.36 -13.25
C LEU A 149 9.96 -14.36 -14.40
N GLN A 150 8.96 -14.17 -15.27
CA GLN A 150 8.78 -14.98 -16.48
C GLN A 150 9.90 -14.64 -17.48
#